data_AF-A0A354UT29-F1
#
_entry.id   AF-A0A354UT29-F1
#
_cell.length_a   1.000
_cell.length_b   1.000
_cell.length_c   1.000
_cell.angle_alpha   90.00
_cell.angle_beta   90.00
_cell.angle_gamma   90.00
#
_symmetry.space_group_name_H-M   'P 1'
#
loop_
_entity.id
_entity.type
_entity.pdbx_description
1 polymer ?
#
loop_
_entity_poly.entity_id
_entity_poly.type
_entity_poly.pdbx_seq_one_letter_code
_entity_poly.pdbx_strand_id
1 'polypeptide(L)' 'MEIRMANNGDIPGIIDLLLQVGEVHHKIRPDLFRAGAQKYDAKALEAMLQDPNRPI' A
#
# COMPACT_ATOMS: atom_id res chain seq x y z
N MET A 1 -20.03 8.79 2.20
CA MET A 1 -18.80 8.00 2.05
C MET A 1 -19.16 6.79 1.20
N GLU A 2 -18.53 6.63 0.05
CA GLU A 2 -18.80 5.55 -0.88
C GLU A 2 -17.62 4.57 -0.85
N ILE A 3 -17.92 3.27 -0.69
CA ILE A 3 -16.93 2.20 -0.79
C ILE A 3 -17.10 1.57 -2.17
N ARG A 4 -16.03 1.59 -2.96
CA ARG A 4 -16.00 1.05 -4.33
C ARG A 4 -14.69 0.31 -4.57
N MET A 5 -14.65 -0.48 -5.65
CA MET A 5 -13.37 -1.05 -6.12
C MET A 5 -12.40 0.08 -6.50
N ALA A 6 -11.13 -0.12 -6.14
CA ALA A 6 -10.06 0.78 -6.50
C ALA A 6 -9.75 0.66 -8.01
N ASN A 7 -9.29 1.76 -8.59
CA ASN A 7 -8.77 1.82 -9.96
C ASN A 7 -7.36 2.44 -9.95
N ASN A 8 -6.71 2.46 -11.12
CA ASN A 8 -5.32 2.96 -11.23
C ASN A 8 -5.15 4.42 -10.74
N GLY A 9 -6.19 5.25 -10.82
CA GLY A 9 -6.17 6.63 -10.31
C GLY A 9 -6.08 6.72 -8.79
N ASP A 10 -6.43 5.65 -8.06
CA ASP A 10 -6.38 5.60 -6.60
C ASP A 10 -4.99 5.20 -6.07
N ILE A 11 -4.07 4.75 -6.94
CA ILE A 11 -2.74 4.23 -6.56
C ILE A 11 -1.94 5.21 -5.68
N PRO A 12 -1.89 6.53 -5.96
CA PRO A 12 -1.17 7.46 -5.07
C PRO A 12 -1.70 7.44 -3.64
N GLY A 13 -3.02 7.36 -3.46
CA GLY A 13 -3.64 7.26 -2.14
C GLY A 13 -3.37 5.91 -1.46
N ILE A 14 -3.37 4.81 -2.23
CA ILE A 14 -3.02 3.49 -1.72
C ILE A 14 -1.57 3.46 -1.22
N ILE A 15 -0.63 4.04 -1.98
CA ILE A 15 0.78 4.16 -1.57
C ILE A 15 0.90 4.92 -0.26
N ASP A 16 0.21 6.07 -0.13
CA ASP A 16 0.24 6.88 1.09
C ASP A 16 -0.26 6.07 2.31
N LEU A 17 -1.37 5.36 2.18
CA LEU A 17 -1.91 4.50 3.25
C LEU A 17 -0.93 3.38 3.63
N LEU A 18 -0.32 2.72 2.64
CA LEU A 18 0.66 1.67 2.88
C LEU A 18 1.93 2.20 3.56
N LEU A 19 2.36 3.41 3.23
CA LEU A 19 3.48 4.08 3.90
C LEU A 19 3.14 4.39 5.36
N GLN A 20 1.94 4.90 5.65
CA GLN A 20 1.48 5.12 7.03
C GLN A 20 1.51 3.82 7.85
N VAL A 21 1.08 2.70 7.27
CA VAL A 21 1.17 1.37 7.90
C VAL A 21 2.63 0.94 8.10
N GLY A 22 3.49 1.15 7.10
CA GLY A 22 4.93 0.87 7.18
C GLY A 22 5.61 1.66 8.31
N GLU A 23 5.25 2.92 8.49
CA GLU A 23 5.75 3.78 9.55
C GLU A 23 5.35 3.27 10.94
N VAL A 24 4.12 2.78 11.12
CA VAL A 24 3.70 2.13 12.38
C VAL A 24 4.53 0.87 12.65
N HIS A 25 4.76 0.03 11.64
CA HIS A 25 5.60 -1.16 11.77
C HIS A 25 7.04 -0.83 12.13
N HIS A 26 7.64 0.17 11.48
CA HIS A 26 8.99 0.64 11.81
C HIS A 26 9.08 1.16 13.24
N LYS A 27 8.10 1.95 13.70
CA LYS A 27 8.09 2.48 15.08
C LYS A 27 8.07 1.37 16.14
N ILE A 28 7.37 0.27 15.88
CA ILE A 28 7.22 -0.83 16.85
C ILE A 28 8.38 -1.84 16.73
N ARG A 29 8.81 -2.14 15.50
CA ARG A 29 9.86 -3.13 15.20
C ARG A 29 10.90 -2.55 14.23
N PRO A 30 11.70 -1.56 14.65
CA PRO A 30 12.70 -0.94 13.80
C PRO A 30 13.85 -1.89 13.42
N ASP A 31 13.99 -3.00 14.16
CA ASP A 31 14.88 -4.11 13.86
C ASP A 31 14.43 -4.94 12.65
N LEU A 32 13.13 -4.99 12.36
CA LEU A 32 12.55 -5.74 11.25
C LEU A 32 12.18 -4.86 10.05
N PHE A 33 11.74 -3.62 10.29
CA PHE A 33 11.20 -2.73 9.27
C PHE A 33 12.06 -1.47 9.15
N ARG A 34 12.42 -1.10 7.92
CA ARG A 34 13.18 0.12 7.64
C ARG A 34 12.24 1.32 7.51
N ALA A 35 12.63 2.47 8.04
CA ALA A 35 11.91 3.73 7.86
C ALA A 35 11.72 4.07 6.38
N GLY A 36 10.53 4.53 6.00
CA GLY A 36 10.21 4.90 4.62
C GLY A 36 10.26 3.74 3.62
N ALA A 37 10.33 2.47 4.06
CA ALA A 37 10.33 1.34 3.14
C ALA A 37 8.95 1.19 2.46
N GLN A 38 8.97 1.19 1.14
CA GLN A 38 7.78 0.99 0.33
C GLN A 38 7.72 -0.48 -0.13
N LYS A 39 6.67 -1.19 0.29
CA LYS A 39 6.47 -2.62 -0.04
C LYS A 39 6.10 -2.84 -1.51
N TYR A 40 5.30 -1.92 -2.08
CA TYR A 40 4.79 -2.00 -3.46
C TYR A 40 4.98 -0.68 -4.18
N ASP A 41 5.59 -0.71 -5.36
CA ASP A 41 5.61 0.43 -6.26
C ASP A 41 4.30 0.54 -7.07
N ALA A 42 4.17 1.59 -7.87
CA ALA A 42 2.96 1.81 -8.67
C ALA A 42 2.66 0.64 -9.63
N LYS A 43 3.68 0.06 -10.27
CA LYS A 43 3.51 -1.06 -11.20
C LYS A 43 3.04 -2.33 -10.50
N ALA A 44 3.56 -2.60 -9.31
CA ALA A 44 3.10 -3.71 -8.49
C ALA A 44 1.63 -3.54 -8.10
N LEU A 45 1.22 -2.32 -7.72
CA LEU A 45 -0.17 -2.02 -7.39
C LEU A 45 -1.09 -2.11 -8.61
N GLU A 46 -0.67 -1.60 -9.78
CA GLU A 46 -1.42 -1.77 -11.04
C GLU A 46 -1.71 -3.24 -11.32
N ALA A 47 -0.70 -4.10 -11.18
CA ALA A 47 -0.84 -5.55 -11.38
C ALA A 47 -1.75 -6.20 -10.33
N MET A 48 -1.70 -5.75 -9.07
CA MET A 48 -2.57 -6.26 -8.00
C MET A 48 -4.03 -5.86 -8.24
N LEU A 49 -4.29 -4.63 -8.69
CA LEU A 49 -5.64 -4.14 -8.99
C LEU A 49 -6.32 -4.87 -10.17
N GLN A 50 -5.57 -5.60 -11.00
CA GLN A 50 -6.15 -6.46 -12.04
C GLN A 50 -6.81 -7.73 -11.48
N ASP A 51 -6.49 -8.12 -10.25
CA ASP A 51 -7.07 -9.29 -9.60
C ASP A 51 -8.04 -8.86 -8.48
N PRO A 52 -9.36 -8.85 -8.74
CA PRO A 52 -10.34 -8.40 -7.76
C PRO A 52 -10.43 -9.31 -6.52
N ASN A 53 -9.82 -10.51 -6.53
CA ASN A 53 -9.80 -11.42 -5.39
C ASN A 53 -8.52 -11.28 -4.55
N ARG A 54 -7.55 -10.46 -4.97
CA ARG A 54 -6.29 -10.27 -4.27
C ARG A 54 -6.34 -9.06 -3.34
N PRO A 55 -6.23 -9.24 -2.01
CA PRO A 55 -6.14 -8.12 -1.09
C PRO A 55 -4.78 -7.40 -1.22
N ILE A 56 -4.79 -6.11 -0.90
CA ILE A 56 -3.61 -5.24 -0.81
C ILE A 56 -3.39 -4.85 0.65
#